data_AF-A0A5J4NIG3-F1
#
_entry.id   AF-A0A5J4NIG3-F1
#
_cell.length_a   1.000
_cell.length_b   1.000
_cell.length_c   1.000
_cell.angle_alpha   90.00
_cell.angle_beta   90.00
_cell.angle_gamma   90.00
#
_symmetry.space_group_name_H-M   'P 1'
#
loop_
_entity.id
_entity.type
_entity.pdbx_description
1 polymer ?
#
loop_
_entity_poly.entity_id
_entity_poly.type
_entity_poly.pdbx_seq_one_letter_code
_entity_poly.pdbx_strand_id
1 'polypeptide(L)'
;MSSAVGDPKAVLNAIDKFDKSELTHVTPKEKVVLPTAETIDQERKEKQLLDEITQPPPLKHTETAVKNPLPTKEDIAMEKSAR
;
A
#
# COMPACT_ATOMS: atom_id res chain seq x y z
N MET A 1 -27.11 39.15 -13.31
CA MET A 1 -27.42 39.58 -11.93
C MET A 1 -28.05 38.38 -11.22
N SER A 2 -27.32 37.40 -10.70
CA SER A 2 -26.44 37.40 -9.51
C SER A 2 -26.98 38.25 -8.37
N SER A 3 -27.90 37.69 -7.58
CA SER A 3 -28.17 38.02 -6.17
C SER A 3 -29.23 37.05 -5.65
N ALA A 4 -28.79 36.02 -4.92
CA ALA A 4 -29.57 35.26 -3.93
C ALA A 4 -28.77 34.07 -3.34
N VAL A 5 -27.46 33.99 -3.60
CA VAL A 5 -26.59 33.12 -2.78
C VAL A 5 -26.24 33.90 -1.53
N GLY A 6 -27.04 33.73 -0.47
CA GLY A 6 -26.56 33.99 0.90
C GLY A 6 -27.18 35.14 1.71
N ASP A 7 -28.46 35.50 1.55
CA ASP A 7 -29.13 36.40 2.51
C ASP A 7 -29.40 35.68 3.85
N PRO A 8 -28.68 36.01 4.96
CA PRO A 8 -28.77 35.24 6.20
C PRO A 8 -30.15 35.31 6.86
N LYS A 9 -30.87 36.43 6.69
CA LYS A 9 -32.23 36.58 7.23
C LYS A 9 -33.25 35.65 6.54
N ALA A 10 -33.09 35.42 5.24
CA ALA A 10 -33.97 34.53 4.49
C ALA A 10 -33.75 33.07 4.92
N VAL A 11 -32.49 32.69 5.15
CA VAL A 11 -32.12 31.35 5.64
C VAL A 11 -32.66 31.11 7.05
N LEU A 12 -32.52 32.07 7.97
CA LEU A 12 -33.05 31.96 9.34
C LEU A 12 -34.58 31.78 9.37
N ASN A 13 -35.32 32.55 8.56
CA ASN A 13 -36.77 32.42 8.46
C ASN A 13 -37.21 31.08 7.83
N ALA A 14 -36.39 30.52 6.93
CA ALA A 14 -36.66 29.21 6.33
C ALA A 14 -36.41 28.07 7.34
N ILE A 15 -35.40 28.20 8.19
CA ILE A 15 -35.10 27.24 9.26
C ILE A 15 -36.20 27.27 10.34
N ASP A 16 -36.67 28.46 10.71
CA ASP A 16 -37.71 28.62 11.74
C ASP A 16 -39.05 27.99 11.34
N LYS A 17 -39.34 27.96 10.03
CA LYS A 17 -40.54 27.34 9.44
C LYS A 17 -40.34 25.90 8.96
N PHE A 18 -39.16 25.33 9.21
CA PHE A 18 -38.81 24.01 8.70
C PHE A 18 -39.58 22.92 9.47
N ASP A 19 -40.41 22.15 8.76
CA ASP A 19 -41.11 21.00 9.33
C ASP A 19 -40.27 19.72 9.17
N LYS A 20 -39.91 19.13 10.30
CA LYS A 20 -39.19 17.85 10.36
C LYS A 20 -40.04 16.68 9.86
N SER A 21 -41.36 16.81 9.85
CA SER A 21 -42.29 15.78 9.37
C SER A 21 -42.24 15.60 7.85
N GLU A 22 -41.83 16.65 7.13
CA GLU A 22 -41.64 16.61 5.67
C GLU A 22 -40.34 15.91 5.25
N LEU A 23 -39.48 15.54 6.21
CA LEU A 23 -38.29 14.75 5.91
C LEU A 23 -38.67 13.34 5.50
N THR A 24 -38.23 12.94 4.31
CA THR A 24 -38.38 11.55 3.85
C THR A 24 -37.54 10.62 4.71
N HIS A 25 -38.15 9.54 5.19
CA HIS A 25 -37.41 8.51 5.92
C HIS A 25 -36.46 7.79 4.95
N VAL A 26 -35.16 7.96 5.15
CA VAL A 26 -34.13 7.23 4.42
C VAL A 26 -33.56 6.16 5.33
N THR A 27 -33.74 4.90 4.96
CA THR A 27 -33.01 3.80 5.59
C THR A 27 -31.58 3.80 5.08
N PRO A 28 -30.55 4.01 5.93
CA PRO A 28 -29.17 3.97 5.49
C PRO A 28 -28.85 2.56 4.98
N LYS A 29 -28.50 2.45 3.69
CA LYS A 29 -27.92 1.23 3.13
C LYS A 29 -26.44 1.20 3.50
N GLU A 30 -26.07 0.36 4.47
CA GLU A 30 -24.68 0.04 4.71
C GLU A 30 -24.14 -0.68 3.47
N LYS A 31 -23.20 -0.05 2.75
CA LYS A 31 -22.51 -0.70 1.63
C LYS A 31 -21.44 -1.64 2.19
N VAL A 32 -21.86 -2.70 2.86
CA VAL A 32 -20.99 -3.85 3.12
C VAL A 32 -20.97 -4.68 1.85
N VAL A 33 -20.16 -4.26 0.87
CA VAL A 33 -19.81 -5.15 -0.24
C VAL A 33 -18.80 -6.14 0.30
N LEU A 34 -19.21 -7.40 0.42
CA LEU A 34 -18.26 -8.48 0.65
C LEU A 34 -17.24 -8.47 -0.51
N PRO A 35 -15.95 -8.69 -0.22
CA PRO A 35 -14.96 -8.85 -1.28
C PRO A 35 -15.43 -9.95 -2.24
N THR A 36 -15.20 -9.75 -3.53
CA THR A 36 -15.56 -10.76 -4.53
C THR A 36 -14.63 -11.97 -4.39
N ALA A 37 -15.08 -13.13 -4.86
CA ALA A 37 -14.23 -14.32 -4.90
C ALA A 37 -12.90 -14.05 -5.64
N GLU A 38 -12.95 -13.23 -6.70
CA GLU A 38 -11.76 -12.81 -7.45
C GLU A 38 -10.77 -12.02 -6.59
N THR A 39 -11.24 -11.06 -5.79
CA THR A 39 -10.37 -10.30 -4.88
C THR A 39 -9.68 -11.21 -3.86
N ILE A 40 -10.41 -12.17 -3.29
CA ILE A 40 -9.86 -13.14 -2.33
C ILE A 40 -8.80 -14.02 -2.99
N ASP A 41 -9.05 -14.48 -4.22
CA ASP A 41 -8.10 -15.33 -4.94
C ASP A 41 -6.84 -14.56 -5.37
N GLN A 42 -6.98 -13.27 -5.75
CA GLN A 42 -5.87 -12.38 -6.03
C GLN A 42 -4.98 -12.18 -4.78
N GLU A 43 -5.58 -11.84 -3.63
CA GLU A 43 -4.86 -11.68 -2.37
C GLU A 43 -4.12 -12.96 -1.96
N ARG A 44 -4.76 -14.13 -2.12
CA ARG A 44 -4.12 -15.43 -1.84
C ARG A 44 -2.90 -15.65 -2.72
N LYS A 45 -3.01 -15.36 -4.02
CA LYS A 45 -1.92 -15.51 -4.99
C LYS A 45 -0.75 -14.57 -4.67
N GLU A 46 -1.04 -13.32 -4.37
CA GLU A 46 -0.02 -12.33 -4.02
C GLU A 46 0.75 -12.77 -2.77
N LYS A 47 0.03 -13.18 -1.72
CA LYS A 47 0.65 -13.66 -0.49
C LYS A 47 1.56 -14.88 -0.74
N GLN A 48 1.10 -15.83 -1.54
CA GLN A 48 1.90 -17.01 -1.90
C GLN A 48 3.19 -16.64 -2.62
N LEU A 49 3.13 -15.72 -3.59
CA LEU A 49 4.31 -15.26 -4.32
C LEU A 49 5.29 -14.52 -3.40
N LEU A 50 4.78 -13.68 -2.50
CA LEU A 50 5.61 -12.96 -1.53
C LEU A 50 6.33 -13.91 -0.57
N ASP A 51 5.63 -14.94 -0.09
CA ASP A 51 6.22 -15.96 0.79
C ASP A 51 7.32 -16.73 0.05
N GLU A 52 7.12 -17.07 -1.22
CA GLU A 52 8.10 -17.80 -2.04
C GLU A 52 9.39 -17.01 -2.31
N ILE A 53 9.30 -15.70 -2.55
CA ILE A 53 10.48 -14.85 -2.83
C ILE A 53 11.21 -14.40 -1.57
N THR A 54 10.52 -14.30 -0.44
CA THR A 54 11.10 -13.81 0.82
C THR A 54 11.93 -14.89 1.49
N GLN A 55 11.58 -16.16 1.29
CA GLN A 55 12.36 -17.27 1.83
C GLN A 55 13.59 -17.54 0.95
N PRO A 56 14.78 -17.72 1.55
CA PRO A 56 15.95 -18.12 0.79
C PRO A 56 15.65 -19.47 0.12
N PRO A 57 15.86 -19.59 -1.21
CA PRO A 57 15.56 -20.84 -1.91
C PRO A 57 16.48 -21.95 -1.38
N PRO A 58 15.98 -23.19 -1.28
CA PRO A 58 16.80 -24.36 -0.93
C PRO A 58 17.71 -24.71 -2.11
N LEU A 59 18.79 -23.96 -2.29
CA LEU A 59 19.78 -24.18 -3.33
C LEU A 59 20.79 -25.25 -2.89
N LYS A 60 21.23 -26.08 -3.84
CA LYS A 60 22.31 -27.05 -3.60
C LYS A 60 23.61 -26.29 -3.37
N HIS A 61 24.39 -26.73 -2.39
CA HIS A 61 25.74 -26.19 -2.18
C HIS A 61 26.60 -26.40 -3.44
N THR A 62 27.31 -25.36 -3.84
CA THR A 62 28.24 -25.38 -4.97
C THR A 62 29.47 -24.54 -4.60
N GLU A 63 30.67 -25.09 -4.80
CA GLU A 63 31.91 -24.35 -4.59
C GLU A 63 32.21 -23.48 -5.81
N THR A 64 32.36 -22.17 -5.60
CA THR A 64 32.67 -21.21 -6.67
C THR A 64 34.18 -21.00 -6.80
N ALA A 65 34.74 -21.32 -7.96
CA ALA A 65 36.12 -20.97 -8.28
C ALA A 65 36.19 -19.52 -8.77
N VAL A 66 36.72 -18.62 -7.93
CA VAL A 66 36.99 -17.23 -8.32
C VAL A 66 38.21 -17.22 -9.23
N LYS A 67 38.03 -16.91 -10.52
CA LYS A 67 39.12 -16.94 -11.50
C LYS A 67 40.28 -15.99 -11.16
N ASN A 68 39.98 -14.85 -10.53
CA ASN A 68 40.96 -13.87 -10.06
C ASN A 68 40.70 -13.59 -8.57
N PRO A 69 41.18 -14.44 -7.65
CA PRO A 69 41.04 -14.17 -6.23
C PRO A 69 41.72 -12.84 -5.87
N LEU A 70 41.17 -12.15 -4.87
CA LEU A 70 41.84 -10.96 -4.33
C LEU A 70 43.20 -11.36 -3.75
N PRO A 71 44.22 -10.50 -3.87
CA PRO A 71 45.51 -10.76 -3.24
C PRO A 71 45.32 -10.98 -1.73
N THR A 72 46.05 -11.94 -1.18
CA THR A 72 46.04 -12.26 0.25
C THR A 72 46.73 -11.15 1.05
N LYS A 73 46.57 -11.17 2.38
CA LYS A 73 47.25 -10.18 3.24
C LYS A 73 48.77 -10.31 3.13
N GLU A 74 49.24 -11.53 2.92
CA GLU A 74 50.64 -11.89 2.73
C GLU A 74 51.17 -11.33 1.41
N ASP A 75 50.42 -11.46 0.30
CA ASP A 75 50.79 -10.91 -1.01
C ASP A 75 50.96 -9.37 -0.92
N ILE A 76 50.01 -8.71 -0.25
CA ILE A 76 50.04 -7.25 -0.06
C ILE A 76 51.22 -6.83 0.83
N ALA A 77 51.52 -7.60 1.88
CA ALA A 77 52.65 -7.31 2.76
C ALA A 77 53.99 -7.47 2.05
N MET A 78 54.13 -8.51 1.21
CA MET A 78 55.32 -8.76 0.41
C MET A 78 55.58 -7.62 -0.57
N GLU A 79 54.57 -7.20 -1.33
CA GLU A 79 54.69 -6.09 -2.28
C GLU A 79 55.02 -4.76 -1.60
N LYS A 80 54.42 -4.49 -0.43
CA LYS A 80 54.76 -3.30 0.39
C LYS A 80 56.20 -3.31 0.89
N SER A 81 56.75 -4.47 1.21
CA SER A 81 58.13 -4.61 1.68
C SER A 81 59.17 -4.56 0.55
N ALA A 82 58.72 -4.83 -0.68
CA ALA A 82 59.55 -4.82 -1.89
C ALA A 82 59.60 -3.44 -2.59
N ARG A 83 58.94 -2.42 -2.03
CA ARG A 83 58.92 -1.03 -2.50
C ARG A 83 59.76 -0.13 -1.61
#